data_AF-A0AAW0I808-F1
#
_entry.id   AF-A0AAW0I808-F1
#
_cell.length_a   1.000
_cell.length_b   1.000
_cell.length_c   1.000
_cell.angle_alpha   90.00
_cell.angle_beta   90.00
_cell.angle_gamma   90.00
#
_symmetry.space_group_name_H-M   'P 1'
#
loop_
_entity.id
_entity.type
_entity.pdbx_description
1 polymer ?
#
loop_
_entity_poly.entity_id
_entity_poly.type
_entity_poly.pdbx_seq_one_letter_code
_entity_poly.pdbx_strand_id
1 'polypeptide(L)'
;MSRQSTSSVTENTSKTILWGKGGELNQDKLICTFKPQAEKDSCKLLLSTICLGEKAKEEVNRVEILPPASQEDRKSPVTIASLKASVLPMVTMTGVELCPPVTFRLRAGSGPVFLSGQECY
;
A
#
# COMPACT_ATOMS: atom_id res chain seq x y z
N MET A 1 6.71 43.53 31.79
CA MET A 1 7.15 42.23 32.32
C MET A 1 6.35 41.13 31.63
N SER A 2 7.07 40.14 31.08
CA SER A 2 6.69 38.80 30.59
C SER A 2 5.51 38.67 29.59
N ARG A 3 5.69 38.28 28.30
CA ARG A 3 6.11 36.94 27.75
C ARG A 3 5.18 35.84 28.31
N GLN A 4 4.39 35.05 27.56
CA GLN A 4 4.49 34.50 26.20
C GLN A 4 3.09 34.20 25.61
N SER A 5 2.84 34.65 24.39
CA SER A 5 2.13 33.89 23.34
C SER A 5 3.22 33.66 22.28
N THR A 6 3.42 32.53 21.62
CA THR A 6 2.57 31.42 21.22
C THR A 6 3.48 30.19 21.19
N SER A 7 2.99 29.01 21.58
CA SER A 7 3.64 27.78 21.14
C SER A 7 3.55 27.76 19.62
N SER A 8 4.68 27.92 18.93
CA SER A 8 4.78 27.61 17.52
C SER A 8 4.56 26.11 17.39
N VAL A 9 3.29 25.72 17.21
CA VAL A 9 2.98 24.43 16.61
C VAL A 9 3.59 24.52 15.22
N THR A 10 4.78 23.95 15.08
CA THR A 10 5.34 23.66 13.78
C THR A 10 4.36 22.69 13.14
N GLU A 11 3.41 23.20 12.35
CA GLU A 11 2.70 22.41 11.36
C GLU A 11 3.76 21.86 10.42
N ASN A 12 4.27 20.67 10.75
CA ASN A 12 5.02 19.88 9.81
C ASN A 12 4.02 19.53 8.72
N THR A 13 4.02 20.30 7.63
CA THR A 13 3.10 20.13 6.51
C THR A 13 3.55 18.90 5.74
N SER A 14 3.26 17.72 6.28
CA SER A 14 3.47 16.43 5.63
C SER A 14 2.77 16.47 4.28
N LYS A 15 3.56 16.52 3.21
CA LYS A 15 3.02 16.52 1.85
C LYS A 15 2.50 15.13 1.59
N THR A 16 1.20 15.05 1.31
CA THR A 16 0.51 13.79 1.01
C THR A 16 0.09 13.80 -0.45
N ILE A 17 0.56 12.81 -1.21
CA ILE A 17 0.28 12.68 -2.65
C ILE A 17 -0.45 11.36 -2.86
N LEU A 18 -1.55 11.37 -3.62
CA LEU A 18 -2.23 10.12 -3.95
C LEU A 18 -1.29 9.23 -4.78
N TRP A 19 -1.25 7.92 -4.48
CA TRP A 19 -0.54 6.97 -5.31
C TRP A 19 -1.20 6.91 -6.71
N GLY A 20 -0.64 7.66 -7.67
CA GLY A 20 -1.38 8.14 -8.84
C GLY A 20 -1.96 7.07 -9.78
N LYS A 21 -1.29 5.93 -9.96
CA LYS A 21 -1.84 4.79 -10.73
C LYS A 21 -2.49 3.71 -9.87
N GLY A 22 -2.43 3.85 -8.54
CA GLY A 22 -2.66 2.74 -7.63
C GLY A 22 -1.80 1.52 -7.97
N GLY A 23 -2.07 0.42 -7.30
CA GLY A 23 -1.59 -0.90 -7.68
C GLY A 23 -2.73 -1.67 -8.33
N GLU A 24 -2.52 -2.22 -9.51
CA GLU A 24 -3.42 -3.22 -10.08
C GLU A 24 -2.67 -4.56 -10.16
N LEU A 25 -3.33 -5.61 -9.68
CA LEU A 25 -2.85 -6.98 -9.74
C LEU A 25 -3.89 -7.88 -10.42
N ASN A 26 -3.48 -8.64 -11.43
CA ASN A 26 -4.31 -9.58 -12.17
C ASN A 26 -3.41 -10.69 -12.78
N GLN A 27 -3.96 -11.58 -13.61
CA GLN A 27 -3.17 -12.67 -14.22
C GLN A 27 -2.06 -12.19 -15.15
N ASP A 28 -2.25 -11.07 -15.84
CA ASP A 28 -1.24 -10.48 -16.74
C ASP A 28 -0.16 -9.72 -15.95
N LYS A 29 -0.54 -9.19 -14.78
CA LYS A 29 0.33 -8.41 -13.89
C LYS A 29 0.17 -8.88 -12.45
N LEU A 30 0.86 -9.96 -12.09
CA LEU A 30 0.81 -10.54 -10.75
C LEU A 30 1.54 -9.70 -9.69
N ILE A 31 2.41 -8.76 -10.11
CA ILE A 31 3.29 -8.01 -9.22
C ILE A 31 3.18 -6.50 -9.50
N CYS A 32 3.14 -5.71 -8.43
CA CYS A 32 3.24 -4.26 -8.50
C CYS A 32 4.23 -3.77 -7.44
N THR A 33 5.25 -3.06 -7.87
CA THR A 33 6.21 -2.41 -6.96
C THR A 33 5.91 -0.93 -6.87
N PHE A 34 5.67 -0.46 -5.65
CA PHE A 34 5.65 0.96 -5.32
C PHE A 34 7.08 1.45 -5.12
N LYS A 35 7.44 2.52 -5.85
CA LYS A 35 8.67 3.28 -5.68
C LYS A 35 8.30 4.75 -5.49
N PRO A 36 8.95 5.46 -4.56
CA PRO A 36 8.66 6.86 -4.33
C PRO A 36 9.06 7.70 -5.55
N GLN A 37 8.32 8.78 -5.84
CA GLN A 37 8.66 9.67 -6.96
C GLN A 37 9.95 10.47 -6.71
N ALA A 38 10.22 10.81 -5.46
CA ALA A 38 11.43 11.50 -5.05
C ALA A 38 12.32 10.58 -4.20
N GLU A 39 13.63 10.72 -4.35
CA GLU A 39 14.66 10.08 -3.52
C GLU A 39 14.74 10.76 -2.13
N LYS A 40 13.60 10.85 -1.45
CA LYS A 40 13.56 11.28 -0.05
C LYS A 40 13.46 10.04 0.83
N ASP A 41 14.46 9.88 1.69
CA ASP A 41 14.54 8.79 2.67
C ASP A 41 13.37 8.80 3.68
N SER A 42 12.59 9.90 3.77
CA SER A 42 11.42 10.02 4.64
C SER A 42 10.12 9.51 4.03
N CYS A 43 10.11 9.11 2.75
CA CYS A 43 8.86 8.73 2.09
C CYS A 43 8.25 7.46 2.71
N LYS A 44 6.95 7.52 3.02
CA LYS A 44 6.15 6.39 3.48
C LYS A 44 4.95 6.18 2.57
N LEU A 45 4.59 4.92 2.34
CA LEU A 45 3.32 4.57 1.70
C LEU A 45 2.29 4.26 2.79
N LEU A 46 1.24 5.08 2.88
CA LEU A 46 0.04 4.73 3.65
C LEU A 46 -0.93 4.00 2.74
N LEU A 47 -1.18 2.72 3.04
CA LEU A 47 -2.12 1.92 2.29
C LEU A 47 -3.54 2.25 2.76
N SER A 48 -4.44 2.58 1.83
CA SER A 48 -5.81 2.98 2.15
C SER A 48 -6.78 1.83 2.00
N THR A 49 -6.82 1.18 0.84
CA THR A 49 -7.75 0.09 0.55
C THR A 49 -7.17 -0.95 -0.39
N ILE A 50 -7.69 -2.17 -0.29
CA ILE A 50 -7.51 -3.24 -1.27
C ILE A 50 -8.91 -3.72 -1.65
N CYS A 51 -9.24 -3.70 -2.93
CA CYS A 51 -10.56 -4.08 -3.43
C CYS A 51 -10.52 -4.93 -4.69
N LEU A 52 -11.55 -5.76 -4.87
CA LEU A 52 -11.78 -6.46 -6.12
C LEU A 52 -12.42 -5.54 -7.14
N GLY A 53 -11.97 -5.66 -8.39
CA GLY A 53 -12.67 -5.07 -9.52
C GLY A 53 -13.90 -5.86 -9.92
N GLU A 54 -14.80 -5.21 -10.65
CA GLU A 54 -16.07 -5.79 -11.14
C GLU A 54 -15.88 -7.09 -11.94
N LYS A 55 -14.78 -7.21 -12.68
CA LYS A 55 -14.46 -8.37 -13.52
C LYS A 55 -13.81 -9.53 -12.76
N ALA A 56 -13.66 -9.41 -11.44
CA ALA A 56 -13.05 -10.46 -10.64
C ALA A 56 -13.96 -11.68 -10.56
N LYS A 57 -13.38 -12.87 -10.72
CA LYS A 57 -14.12 -14.12 -10.60
C LYS A 57 -14.51 -14.37 -9.14
N GLU A 58 -15.50 -15.24 -8.96
CA GLU A 58 -15.96 -15.69 -7.65
C GLU A 58 -14.99 -16.71 -7.05
N GLU A 59 -13.83 -16.22 -6.61
CA GLU A 59 -12.75 -17.01 -6.03
C GLU A 59 -11.97 -16.21 -4.99
N VAL A 60 -11.08 -16.88 -4.25
CA VAL A 60 -10.24 -16.24 -3.26
C VAL A 60 -9.04 -15.58 -3.95
N ASN A 61 -8.99 -14.26 -3.87
CA ASN A 61 -7.90 -13.42 -4.35
C ASN A 61 -7.02 -13.04 -3.17
N ARG A 62 -5.76 -13.50 -3.16
CA ARG A 62 -4.84 -13.27 -2.03
C ARG A 62 -3.70 -12.36 -2.41
N VAL A 63 -3.55 -11.27 -1.67
CA VAL A 63 -2.50 -10.28 -1.85
C VAL A 63 -1.44 -10.38 -0.75
N GLU A 64 -0.18 -10.37 -1.15
CA GLU A 64 0.98 -10.44 -0.26
C GLU A 64 1.96 -9.30 -0.51
N ILE A 65 2.75 -8.98 0.51
CA ILE A 65 3.96 -8.15 0.40
C ILE A 65 5.16 -9.08 0.31
N LEU A 66 6.00 -8.86 -0.70
CA LEU A 66 7.26 -9.55 -0.87
C LEU A 66 8.37 -8.87 -0.06
N PRO A 67 9.32 -9.66 0.49
CA PRO A 67 10.49 -9.10 1.15
C PRO A 67 11.35 -8.29 0.15
N PRO A 68 12.12 -7.30 0.62
CA PRO A 68 13.11 -6.62 -0.20
C PRO A 68 14.15 -7.61 -0.75
N ALA A 69 14.53 -7.46 -2.01
CA ALA A 69 15.46 -8.38 -2.69
C ALA A 69 16.89 -8.38 -2.10
N SER A 70 17.25 -7.37 -1.30
CA SER A 70 18.60 -7.14 -0.78
C SER A 70 18.87 -7.80 0.59
N GLN A 71 17.88 -8.43 1.23
CA GLN A 71 18.11 -9.11 2.50
C GLN A 71 18.48 -10.57 2.26
N GLU A 72 19.72 -10.91 2.61
CA GLU A 72 20.27 -12.29 2.60
C GLU A 72 19.46 -13.21 3.53
N ASP A 73 18.78 -12.63 4.51
CA ASP A 73 17.77 -13.25 5.35
C ASP A 73 16.45 -13.39 4.57
N ARG A 74 16.15 -14.61 4.10
CA ARG A 74 14.94 -14.95 3.33
C ARG A 74 13.68 -14.80 4.19
N LYS A 75 13.24 -13.56 4.42
CA LYS A 75 11.96 -13.28 5.05
C LYS A 75 10.82 -13.83 4.19
N SER A 76 9.86 -14.51 4.81
CA SER A 76 8.70 -15.03 4.09
C SER A 76 7.76 -13.91 3.63
N PRO A 77 7.10 -14.03 2.47
CA PRO A 77 6.03 -13.11 2.07
C PRO A 77 4.94 -13.00 3.14
N VAL A 78 4.42 -11.79 3.34
CA VAL A 78 3.36 -11.50 4.32
C VAL A 78 2.03 -11.32 3.60
N THR A 79 1.01 -12.13 3.93
CA THR A 79 -0.35 -11.91 3.41
C THR A 79 -0.97 -10.70 4.09
N ILE A 80 -1.47 -9.75 3.30
CA ILE A 80 -2.12 -8.53 3.80
C ILE A 80 -3.62 -8.50 3.54
N ALA A 81 -4.11 -9.26 2.56
CA ALA A 81 -5.55 -9.39 2.29
C ALA A 81 -5.90 -10.71 1.60
N SER A 82 -7.08 -11.21 1.92
CA SER A 82 -7.76 -12.29 1.21
C SER A 82 -9.18 -11.81 0.89
N LEU A 83 -9.47 -11.64 -0.40
CA LEU A 83 -10.71 -11.07 -0.89
C LEU A 83 -11.50 -12.12 -1.67
N LYS A 84 -12.83 -12.05 -1.60
CA LYS A 84 -13.75 -12.86 -2.40
C LYS A 84 -15.02 -12.05 -2.62
N ALA A 85 -15.48 -11.94 -3.87
CA ALA A 85 -16.51 -10.95 -4.24
C ALA A 85 -17.80 -11.10 -3.42
N SER A 86 -18.27 -12.33 -3.18
CA SER A 86 -19.46 -12.58 -2.36
C SER A 86 -19.29 -12.47 -0.84
N VAL A 87 -18.06 -12.45 -0.31
CA VAL A 87 -17.80 -12.54 1.15
C VAL A 87 -17.14 -11.28 1.69
N LEU A 88 -16.05 -10.86 1.06
CA LEU A 88 -15.23 -9.73 1.46
C LEU A 88 -14.61 -9.10 0.20
N PRO A 89 -15.35 -8.23 -0.50
CA PRO A 89 -14.89 -7.66 -1.76
C PRO A 89 -13.84 -6.55 -1.58
N MET A 90 -13.77 -5.94 -0.40
CA MET A 90 -12.87 -4.83 -0.08
C MET A 90 -12.43 -4.92 1.39
N VAL A 91 -11.21 -4.47 1.66
CA VAL A 91 -10.70 -4.23 3.02
C VAL A 91 -10.02 -2.85 3.07
N THR A 92 -10.28 -2.11 4.14
CA THR A 92 -9.59 -0.85 4.48
C THR A 92 -8.33 -1.15 5.28
N MET A 93 -7.24 -0.46 4.97
CA MET A 93 -5.89 -0.68 5.52
C MET A 93 -5.48 0.44 6.47
N THR A 94 -6.43 0.98 7.22
CA THR A 94 -6.20 2.12 8.13
C THR A 94 -5.04 1.84 9.10
N GLY A 95 -4.04 2.72 9.12
CA GLY A 95 -2.87 2.60 9.99
C GLY A 95 -1.74 1.71 9.43
N VAL A 96 -1.86 1.20 8.20
CA VAL A 96 -0.78 0.44 7.55
C VAL A 96 0.17 1.40 6.84
N GLU A 97 1.32 1.64 7.47
CA GLU A 97 2.44 2.39 6.90
C GLU A 97 3.55 1.44 6.44
N LEU A 98 4.05 1.64 5.21
CA LEU A 98 5.08 0.80 4.62
C LEU A 98 6.26 1.65 4.15
N CYS A 99 7.47 1.18 4.42
CA CYS A 99 8.71 1.81 3.96
C CYS A 99 9.02 1.37 2.52
N PRO A 100 9.06 2.29 1.54
CA PRO A 100 9.40 1.97 0.15
C PRO A 100 10.87 1.56 -0.02
N PRO A 101 11.21 0.77 -1.07
CA PRO A 101 10.30 0.22 -2.08
C PRO A 101 9.50 -0.98 -1.53
N VAL A 102 8.20 -1.02 -1.86
CA VAL A 102 7.29 -2.11 -1.44
C VAL A 102 6.83 -2.87 -2.66
N THR A 103 6.90 -4.20 -2.63
CA THR A 103 6.41 -5.05 -3.72
C THR A 103 5.20 -5.85 -3.27
N PHE A 104 4.07 -5.65 -3.95
CA PHE A 104 2.83 -6.38 -3.77
C PHE A 104 2.71 -7.49 -4.81
N ARG A 105 2.14 -8.63 -4.41
CA ARG A 105 1.92 -9.80 -5.27
C ARG A 105 0.53 -10.38 -5.09
N LEU A 106 -0.14 -10.71 -6.19
CA LEU A 106 -1.31 -11.58 -6.21
C LEU A 106 -0.83 -13.03 -6.20
N ARG A 107 -0.99 -13.72 -5.06
CA ARG A 107 -0.54 -15.10 -4.89
C ARG A 107 -1.60 -16.12 -5.34
N ALA A 108 -2.87 -15.77 -5.24
CA ALA A 108 -3.99 -16.62 -5.63
C ALA A 108 -5.11 -15.76 -6.20
N GLY A 109 -5.92 -16.35 -7.07
CA GLY A 109 -7.00 -15.68 -7.80
C GLY A 109 -6.53 -14.99 -9.08
N SER A 110 -7.48 -14.62 -9.92
CA SER A 110 -7.27 -13.99 -11.22
C SER A 110 -7.23 -12.47 -11.17
N GLY A 111 -7.71 -11.87 -10.07
CA GLY A 111 -8.01 -10.45 -10.00
C GLY A 111 -9.11 -10.06 -11.00
N PRO A 112 -9.24 -8.76 -11.35
CA PRO A 112 -8.35 -7.66 -10.93
C PRO A 112 -8.53 -7.28 -9.45
N VAL A 113 -7.41 -7.02 -8.78
CA VAL A 113 -7.34 -6.46 -7.44
C VAL A 113 -6.67 -5.09 -7.51
N PHE A 114 -7.31 -4.08 -6.93
CA PHE A 114 -6.79 -2.73 -6.86
C PHE A 114 -6.31 -2.40 -5.45
N LEU A 115 -5.15 -1.74 -5.37
CA LEU A 115 -4.57 -1.18 -4.17
C LEU A 115 -4.55 0.34 -4.30
N SER A 116 -5.01 1.03 -3.26
CA SER A 116 -4.94 2.49 -3.18
C SER A 116 -4.20 2.92 -1.92
N GLY A 117 -3.61 4.11 -1.98
CA GLY A 117 -2.82 4.64 -0.88
C GLY A 117 -2.29 6.03 -1.17
N GLN A 118 -1.51 6.55 -0.24
CA GLN A 118 -0.91 7.87 -0.30
C GLN A 118 0.59 7.80 -0.01
N GLU A 119 1.37 8.61 -0.72
CA GLU A 119 2.76 8.90 -0.43
C GLU A 119 2.82 10.06 0.56
N CYS A 120 3.43 9.84 1.73
CA CYS A 120 3.68 10.89 2.72
C CYS A 120 5.18 11.16 2.85
N TYR A 121 5.54 12.44 2.95
CA TYR A 121 6.91 12.94 3.03
C TYR A 121 7.20 13.71 4.31
#